data_AF-A0A7V9PFX5-F1
#
_entry.id   AF-A0A7V9PFX5-F1
#
_cell.length_a   1.000
_cell.length_b   1.000
_cell.length_c   1.000
_cell.angle_alpha   90.00
_cell.angle_beta   90.00
_cell.angle_gamma   90.00
#
_symmetry.space_group_name_H-M   'P 1'
#
loop_
_entity.id
_entity.type
_entity.pdbx_description
1 polymer ?
#
loop_
_entity_poly.entity_id
_entity_poly.type
_entity_poly.pdbx_seq_one_letter_code
_entity_poly.pdbx_strand_id
1 'polypeptide(L)'
;MPPEPEPTAGATLDAAVDELYELDPAAFVPARDALAKRLVAEGEPAEAKEVRARRRPTLVAWAANQLVRRDRAAVEALLAAGNRLRAAQE
;
A
#
# COMPACT_ATOMS: atom_id res chain seq x y z
N MET A 1 3.89 -17.88 -24.74
CA MET A 1 3.49 -17.24 -23.48
C MET A 1 1.99 -17.38 -23.40
N PRO A 2 1.43 -18.13 -22.43
CA PRO A 2 -0.02 -18.08 -22.22
C PRO A 2 -0.42 -16.62 -21.99
N PRO A 3 -1.64 -16.18 -22.41
CA PRO A 3 -2.12 -14.87 -22.04
C PRO A 3 -2.07 -14.76 -20.51
N GLU A 4 -1.47 -13.68 -20.00
CA GLU A 4 -1.55 -13.40 -18.58
C GLU A 4 -3.03 -13.39 -18.18
N PRO A 5 -3.42 -14.03 -17.06
CA PRO A 5 -4.80 -14.01 -16.62
C PRO A 5 -5.23 -12.55 -16.47
N GLU A 6 -6.39 -12.21 -17.05
CA GLU A 6 -6.90 -10.85 -16.88
C GLU A 6 -7.02 -10.54 -15.38
N PRO A 7 -6.61 -9.34 -14.95
CA PRO A 7 -6.67 -8.97 -13.54
C PRO A 7 -8.11 -9.13 -13.07
N THR A 8 -8.30 -9.97 -12.06
CA THR A 8 -9.61 -10.17 -11.43
C THR A 8 -10.02 -8.89 -10.71
N ALA A 9 -11.31 -8.63 -10.57
CA ALA A 9 -11.83 -7.42 -9.91
C ALA A 9 -11.18 -7.16 -8.54
N GLY A 10 -10.89 -8.22 -7.77
CA GLY A 10 -10.19 -8.12 -6.49
C GLY A 10 -8.73 -7.63 -6.62
N ALA A 11 -7.99 -8.10 -7.62
CA ALA A 11 -6.62 -7.62 -7.88
C ALA A 11 -6.59 -6.13 -8.27
N THR A 12 -7.62 -5.67 -9.00
CA THR A 12 -7.78 -4.27 -9.39
C THR A 12 -8.11 -3.38 -8.18
N LEU A 13 -8.94 -3.88 -7.25
CA LEU A 13 -9.25 -3.20 -6.00
C LEU A 13 -8.01 -3.10 -5.10
N ASP A 14 -7.25 -4.18 -4.96
CA ASP A 14 -6.03 -4.19 -4.15
C ASP A 14 -5.00 -3.19 -4.70
N ALA A 15 -4.82 -3.12 -6.01
CA ALA A 15 -3.97 -2.12 -6.65
C ALA A 15 -4.44 -0.68 -6.36
N ALA A 16 -5.75 -0.41 -6.46
CA ALA A 16 -6.30 0.89 -6.13
C ALA A 16 -6.14 1.25 -4.64
N VAL A 17 -6.19 0.28 -3.74
CA VAL A 17 -5.90 0.48 -2.31
C VAL A 17 -4.41 0.73 -2.07
N ASP A 18 -3.52 0.03 -2.78
CA ASP A 18 -2.08 0.26 -2.70
C ASP A 18 -1.72 1.69 -3.11
N GLU A 19 -2.33 2.20 -4.19
CA GLU A 19 -2.16 3.60 -4.62
C GLU A 19 -2.52 4.59 -3.51
N LEU A 20 -3.56 4.34 -2.71
CA LEU A 20 -3.91 5.20 -1.58
C LEU A 20 -2.77 5.31 -0.56
N TYR A 21 -2.03 4.22 -0.34
CA TYR A 21 -0.93 4.18 0.62
C TYR A 21 0.39 4.78 0.08
N GLU A 22 0.47 5.06 -1.21
CA GLU A 22 1.61 5.77 -1.82
C GLU A 22 1.48 7.29 -1.71
N LEU A 23 0.24 7.79 -1.57
CA LEU A 23 -0.05 9.22 -1.41
C LEU A 23 0.54 9.78 -0.11
N ASP A 24 0.74 11.10 -0.10
CA ASP A 24 0.99 11.81 1.16
C ASP A 24 -0.14 11.52 2.18
N PRO A 25 0.17 11.27 3.48
CA PRO A 25 -0.85 10.97 4.47
C PRO A 25 -1.97 12.01 4.54
N ALA A 26 -1.70 13.28 4.25
CA ALA A 26 -2.71 14.34 4.19
C ALA A 26 -3.71 14.12 3.04
N ALA A 27 -3.29 13.53 1.93
CA ALA A 27 -4.12 13.25 0.76
C ALA A 27 -4.90 11.93 0.87
N PHE A 28 -4.53 11.04 1.82
CA PHE A 28 -5.13 9.72 1.97
C PHE A 28 -6.66 9.75 2.13
N VAL A 29 -7.17 10.55 3.06
CA VAL A 29 -8.62 10.56 3.38
C VAL A 29 -9.45 11.08 2.20
N PRO A 30 -9.12 12.23 1.56
CA PRO A 30 -9.80 12.67 0.35
C PRO A 30 -9.80 11.63 -0.77
N ALA A 31 -8.66 11.00 -1.04
CA ALA A 31 -8.53 10.01 -2.10
C ALA A 31 -9.33 8.74 -1.82
N ARG A 32 -9.28 8.22 -0.58
CA ARG A 32 -10.07 7.06 -0.13
C ARG A 32 -11.57 7.33 -0.29
N ASP A 33 -12.03 8.51 0.11
CA ASP A 33 -13.45 8.85 0.02
C ASP A 33 -13.91 9.02 -1.43
N ALA A 34 -13.04 9.53 -2.31
CA ALA A 34 -13.29 9.59 -3.75
C ALA A 34 -13.37 8.20 -4.40
N LEU A 35 -12.43 7.30 -4.05
CA LEU A 35 -12.46 5.92 -4.53
C LEU A 35 -13.73 5.20 -4.07
N ALA A 36 -14.09 5.31 -2.78
CA ALA A 36 -15.31 4.71 -2.27
C ALA A 36 -16.57 5.28 -2.93
N LYS A 37 -16.58 6.57 -3.31
CA LYS A 37 -17.70 7.17 -4.05
C LYS A 37 -17.80 6.59 -5.47
N ARG A 38 -16.67 6.38 -6.15
CA ARG A 38 -16.65 5.72 -7.47
C ARG A 38 -17.19 4.30 -7.41
N LEU A 39 -16.71 3.49 -6.46
CA LEU A 39 -17.16 2.10 -6.30
C LEU A 39 -18.68 2.00 -6.08
N VAL A 40 -19.26 2.90 -5.28
CA VAL A 40 -20.74 2.98 -5.15
C VAL A 40 -21.42 3.29 -6.48
N ALA A 41 -20.87 4.22 -7.28
CA ALA A 41 -21.43 4.57 -8.59
C ALA A 41 -21.27 3.44 -9.62
N GLU A 42 -20.26 2.59 -9.46
CA GLU A 42 -19.97 1.40 -10.27
C GLU A 42 -20.81 0.18 -9.84
N GLY A 43 -21.60 0.30 -8.76
CA GLY A 43 -22.46 -0.77 -8.28
C GLY A 43 -21.80 -1.72 -7.28
N GLU A 44 -20.66 -1.32 -6.70
CA GLU A 44 -19.81 -2.09 -5.78
C GLU A 44 -19.82 -1.50 -4.34
N PRO A 45 -20.99 -1.50 -3.64
CA PRO A 45 -21.12 -0.88 -2.33
C PRO A 45 -20.39 -1.65 -1.21
N ALA A 46 -20.12 -2.95 -1.39
CA ALA A 46 -19.40 -3.76 -0.40
C ALA A 46 -17.91 -3.38 -0.39
N GLU A 47 -17.31 -3.31 -1.57
CA GLU A 47 -15.94 -2.88 -1.83
C GLU A 47 -15.74 -1.43 -1.36
N ALA A 48 -16.71 -0.55 -1.64
CA ALA A 48 -16.69 0.81 -1.13
C ALA A 48 -16.63 0.89 0.41
N LYS A 49 -17.33 -0.02 1.10
CA LYS A 49 -17.31 -0.10 2.57
C LYS A 49 -15.94 -0.59 3.06
N GLU A 50 -15.34 -1.56 2.40
CA GLU A 50 -13.99 -2.04 2.71
C GLU A 50 -12.94 -0.94 2.54
N VAL A 51 -13.01 -0.19 1.44
CA VAL A 51 -12.12 0.97 1.19
C VAL A 51 -12.30 2.02 2.28
N ARG A 52 -13.53 2.36 2.67
CA ARG A 52 -13.79 3.33 3.76
C ARG A 52 -13.26 2.89 5.12
N ALA A 53 -13.21 1.58 5.39
CA ALA A 53 -12.68 1.03 6.63
C ALA A 53 -11.15 1.14 6.73
N ARG A 54 -10.45 1.41 5.61
CA ARG A 54 -9.00 1.60 5.60
C ARG A 54 -8.61 2.85 6.39
N ARG A 55 -7.59 2.69 7.22
CA ARG A 55 -7.05 3.74 8.09
C ARG A 55 -5.93 4.48 7.38
N ARG A 56 -5.92 5.80 7.55
CA ARG A 56 -4.78 6.65 7.17
C ARG A 56 -3.52 6.15 7.89
N PRO A 57 -2.40 5.94 7.19
CA PRO A 57 -1.15 5.55 7.83
C PRO A 57 -0.64 6.64 8.76
N THR A 58 0.12 6.27 9.79
CA THR A 58 0.90 7.24 10.56
C THR A 58 2.02 7.79 9.69
N LEU A 59 2.53 8.99 9.99
CA LEU A 59 3.63 9.60 9.23
C LEU A 59 4.88 8.69 9.21
N VAL A 60 5.20 8.05 10.34
CA VAL A 60 6.34 7.14 10.46
C VAL A 60 6.15 5.89 9.59
N ALA A 61 4.97 5.27 9.63
CA ALA A 61 4.68 4.09 8.81
C ALA A 61 4.71 4.42 7.32
N TRP A 62 4.13 5.57 6.92
CA TRP A 62 4.23 6.07 5.56
C TRP A 62 5.69 6.26 5.14
N ALA A 63 6.48 6.98 5.93
CA ALA A 63 7.88 7.25 5.58
C ALA A 63 8.69 5.96 5.41
N ALA A 64 8.51 4.98 6.31
CA ALA A 64 9.16 3.67 6.20
C ALA A 64 8.75 2.93 4.92
N ASN A 65 7.45 2.89 4.60
CA ASN A 65 6.96 2.26 3.37
C ASN A 65 7.53 2.95 2.13
N GLN A 66 7.61 4.29 2.12
CA GLN A 66 8.17 5.03 1.00
C GLN A 66 9.66 4.76 0.79
N LEU A 67 10.44 4.54 1.87
CA LEU A 67 11.85 4.15 1.75
C LEU A 67 11.98 2.79 1.06
N VAL A 68 11.18 1.80 1.48
CA VAL A 68 11.17 0.47 0.85
C VAL A 68 10.75 0.53 -0.62
N ARG A 69 9.75 1.35 -0.96
CA ARG A 69 9.28 1.50 -2.35
C ARG A 69 10.31 2.19 -3.25
N ARG A 70 11.03 3.18 -2.73
CA ARG A 70 12.02 3.94 -3.51
C ARG A 70 13.35 3.21 -3.67
N ASP A 71 13.80 2.51 -2.63
CA ASP A 71 15.08 1.80 -2.66
C ASP A 71 15.05 0.57 -1.76
N ARG A 72 14.36 -0.47 -2.24
CA ARG A 72 14.26 -1.76 -1.55
C ARG A 72 15.64 -2.35 -1.25
N ALA A 73 16.56 -2.28 -2.20
CA ALA A 73 17.88 -2.88 -2.07
C ALA A 73 18.69 -2.21 -0.95
N ALA A 74 18.66 -0.88 -0.83
CA ALA A 74 19.32 -0.18 0.26
C ALA A 74 18.70 -0.52 1.64
N VAL A 75 17.37 -0.62 1.73
CA VAL A 75 16.70 -1.01 2.98
C VAL A 75 17.08 -2.45 3.37
N GLU A 76 17.09 -3.39 2.42
CA GLU A 76 17.51 -4.77 2.67
C GLU A 76 18.98 -4.85 3.12
N ALA A 77 19.86 -4.08 2.48
CA ALA A 77 21.27 -4.00 2.87
C ALA A 77 21.45 -3.45 4.30
N LEU A 78 20.68 -2.42 4.67
CA LEU A 78 20.69 -1.85 6.02
C LEU A 78 20.24 -2.88 7.07
N LEU A 79 19.12 -3.56 6.82
CA LEU A 79 18.61 -4.58 7.73
C LEU A 79 19.59 -5.75 7.87
N ALA A 80 20.19 -6.20 6.76
CA ALA A 80 21.21 -7.25 6.79
C ALA A 80 22.46 -6.84 7.59
N ALA A 81 22.89 -5.59 7.47
CA ALA A 81 24.00 -5.07 8.27
C ALA A 81 23.68 -5.05 9.77
N GLY A 82 22.48 -4.60 10.14
CA GLY A 82 22.02 -4.62 11.54
C GLY A 82 21.96 -6.03 12.13
N ASN A 83 21.48 -7.00 11.36
CA ASN A 83 21.46 -8.41 11.77
C ASN A 83 22.87 -8.97 12.00
N ARG A 84 23.83 -8.68 11.12
CA ARG A 84 25.24 -9.08 11.30
C ARG A 84 25.86 -8.48 12.56
N LEU A 85 25.56 -7.21 12.86
CA LEU A 85 26.08 -6.55 14.06
C LEU A 85 25.54 -7.22 15.34
N ARG A 86 24.23 -7.50 15.39
CA ARG A 86 23.60 -8.17 16.54
C ARG A 86 24.19 -9.56 16.77
N ALA A 87 24.35 -10.34 15.70
CA ALA A 87 24.91 -11.69 15.78
C ALA A 87 26.38 -11.73 16.24
N ALA A 88 27.13 -10.62 16.12
CA ALA A 88 28.51 -10.52 16.60
C ALA A 88 28.62 -10.03 18.06
N GLN A 89 27.50 -9.58 18.66
CA GLN A 89 27.44 -9.07 20.04
C GLN A 89 26.84 -10.09 21.02
N GLU A 90 26.31 -11.20 20.50
CA GLU A 90 25.84 -12.37 21.25
C GLU A 90 26.93 -13.45 21.29
#